data_AF-A0A4S3J689-F1
#
_entry.id   AF-A0A4S3J689-F1
#
_cell.length_a   1.000
_cell.length_b   1.000
_cell.length_c   1.000
_cell.angle_alpha   90.00
_cell.angle_beta   90.00
_cell.angle_gamma   90.00
#
_symmetry.space_group_name_H-M   'P 1'
#
loop_
_entity.id
_entity.type
_entity.pdbx_description
1 polymer ?
#
loop_
_entity_poly.entity_id
_entity_poly.type
_entity_poly.pdbx_seq_one_letter_code
_entity_poly.pdbx_strand_id
1 'polypeptide(L)'
;MTPSPALDEYQIGWICALPIEAAAAQEMLDENFGTPEEQDNADTNIYTLGRIGKHFVVIACVGGQYGTTSATTVANNMTRTFSKSLRVGLMVGVGAAIPTTINDIRLGDIVVSYPTGTCGGVVQYDMGKIGEGGKLHRTGQSDEIREHSGILAIQAWNMIGSSKLSTNILRLQTAVMAV
;
A
#
# COMPACT_ATOMS: atom_id res chain seq x y z
N MET A 1 -8.54 20.96 -20.04
CA MET A 1 -8.00 20.19 -18.90
C MET A 1 -8.40 20.92 -17.65
N THR A 2 -8.94 20.21 -16.67
CA THR A 2 -9.20 20.75 -15.33
C THR A 2 -7.86 21.08 -14.68
N PRO A 3 -7.69 22.28 -14.08
CA PRO A 3 -6.45 22.61 -13.39
C PRO A 3 -6.27 21.67 -12.19
N SER A 4 -5.01 21.32 -11.89
CA SER A 4 -4.70 20.55 -10.69
C SER A 4 -5.15 21.33 -9.44
N PRO A 5 -5.82 20.68 -8.48
CA PRO A 5 -5.96 21.19 -7.13
C PRO A 5 -4.61 21.53 -6.48
N ALA A 6 -4.66 22.35 -5.43
CA ALA A 6 -3.47 22.65 -4.64
C ALA A 6 -2.99 21.40 -3.87
N LEU A 7 -1.69 21.34 -3.53
CA LEU A 7 -1.12 20.19 -2.81
C LEU A 7 -1.79 19.96 -1.44
N ASP A 8 -2.39 20.99 -0.84
CA ASP A 8 -3.18 20.88 0.39
C ASP A 8 -4.62 20.41 0.19
N GLU A 9 -4.93 19.80 -0.96
CA GLU A 9 -6.21 19.15 -1.22
C GLU A 9 -6.09 17.62 -1.35
N TYR A 10 -4.89 17.04 -1.48
CA TYR A 10 -4.74 15.59 -1.68
C TYR A 10 -4.85 14.81 -0.37
N GLN A 11 -5.94 14.05 -0.20
CA GLN A 11 -6.22 13.39 1.09
C GLN A 11 -5.76 11.93 1.17
N ILE A 12 -5.55 11.28 0.02
CA ILE A 12 -5.22 9.85 -0.04
C ILE A 12 -3.87 9.68 -0.73
N GLY A 13 -2.93 9.06 -0.03
CA GLY A 13 -1.68 8.57 -0.60
C GLY A 13 -1.82 7.13 -1.05
N TRP A 14 -1.38 6.83 -2.26
CA TRP A 14 -1.33 5.48 -2.84
C TRP A 14 0.12 5.18 -3.23
N ILE A 15 0.76 4.33 -2.46
CA ILE A 15 2.15 3.89 -2.68
C ILE A 15 2.12 2.51 -3.35
N CYS A 16 2.77 2.41 -4.50
CA CYS A 16 2.96 1.17 -5.24
C CYS A 16 4.38 0.65 -5.07
N ALA A 17 4.56 -0.67 -5.04
CA ALA A 17 5.88 -1.27 -5.01
C ALA A 17 6.50 -1.39 -6.41
N LEU A 18 5.66 -1.60 -7.44
CA LEU A 18 6.10 -1.85 -8.81
C LEU A 18 5.58 -0.79 -9.79
N PRO A 19 6.34 -0.49 -10.86
CA PRO A 19 5.87 0.42 -11.92
C PRO A 19 4.56 -0.04 -12.59
N ILE A 20 4.34 -1.35 -12.71
CA ILE A 20 3.11 -1.90 -13.29
C ILE A 20 1.89 -1.66 -12.39
N GLU A 21 2.09 -1.66 -11.07
CA GLU A 21 1.05 -1.33 -10.09
C GLU A 21 0.73 0.17 -10.15
N ALA A 22 1.75 1.01 -10.25
CA ALA A 22 1.58 2.45 -10.41
C ALA A 22 0.84 2.79 -11.72
N ALA A 23 1.19 2.14 -12.83
CA ALA A 23 0.49 2.29 -14.10
C ALA A 23 -1.00 1.91 -13.96
N ALA A 24 -1.29 0.79 -13.30
CA ALA A 24 -2.67 0.39 -13.05
C ALA A 24 -3.43 1.38 -12.14
N ALA A 25 -2.78 1.90 -11.09
CA ALA A 25 -3.36 2.93 -10.22
C ALA A 25 -3.66 4.23 -10.98
N GLN A 26 -2.79 4.64 -11.90
CA GLN A 26 -3.01 5.81 -12.76
C GLN A 26 -4.21 5.62 -13.69
N GLU A 27 -4.39 4.42 -14.25
CA GLU A 27 -5.55 4.08 -15.08
C GLU A 27 -6.88 4.04 -14.29
N MET A 28 -6.82 3.89 -12.97
CA MET A 28 -8.00 3.94 -12.09
C MET A 28 -8.47 5.37 -11.78
N LEU A 29 -7.68 6.39 -12.13
CA LEU A 29 -8.07 7.78 -11.93
C LEU A 29 -9.25 8.15 -12.84
N ASP A 30 -10.24 8.84 -12.26
CA ASP A 30 -11.28 9.49 -13.05
C ASP A 30 -10.69 10.68 -13.81
N GLU A 31 -9.81 11.44 -13.14
CA GLU A 31 -9.01 12.54 -13.70
C GLU A 31 -7.54 12.42 -13.30
N ASN A 32 -6.65 12.57 -14.26
CA ASN A 32 -5.20 12.62 -14.07
C ASN A 32 -4.72 14.07 -14.26
N PHE A 33 -4.16 14.65 -13.21
CA PHE A 33 -3.66 16.02 -13.17
C PHE A 33 -2.15 16.12 -13.45
N GLY A 34 -1.46 15.00 -13.69
CA GLY A 34 -0.04 14.94 -13.99
C GLY A 34 0.84 14.96 -12.74
N THR A 35 2.01 15.58 -12.83
CA THR A 35 2.96 15.74 -11.72
C THR A 35 2.72 17.08 -11.01
N PRO A 36 3.09 17.22 -9.72
CA PRO A 36 3.15 18.53 -9.06
C PRO A 36 3.96 19.54 -9.87
N GLU A 37 3.51 20.79 -9.93
CA GLU A 37 4.27 21.88 -10.57
C GLU A 37 5.51 22.26 -9.75
N GLU A 38 5.39 22.24 -8.43
CA GLU A 38 6.47 22.50 -7.48
C GLU A 38 6.55 21.38 -6.46
N GLN A 39 7.78 20.94 -6.17
CA GLN A 39 8.10 19.93 -5.17
C GLN A 39 9.40 20.32 -4.48
N ASP A 40 9.51 20.01 -3.19
CA ASP A 40 10.74 20.19 -2.43
C ASP A 40 11.87 19.35 -3.07
N ASN A 41 13.01 19.98 -3.36
CA ASN A 41 14.18 19.31 -3.95
C ASN A 41 14.72 18.15 -3.11
N ALA A 42 14.44 18.12 -1.80
CA ALA A 42 14.79 17.01 -0.92
C ALA A 42 13.80 15.83 -1.02
N ASP A 43 12.62 16.04 -1.61
CA ASP A 43 11.70 14.95 -1.96
C ASP A 43 12.07 14.41 -3.33
N THR A 44 12.60 13.18 -3.35
CA THR A 44 13.01 12.49 -4.57
C THR A 44 11.92 11.61 -5.18
N ASN A 45 10.72 11.61 -4.59
CA ASN A 45 9.61 10.83 -5.12
C ASN A 45 9.09 11.41 -6.43
N ILE A 46 8.60 10.53 -7.30
CA ILE A 46 7.83 10.93 -8.47
C ILE A 46 6.36 10.69 -8.15
N TYR A 47 5.57 11.76 -8.16
CA TYR A 47 4.13 11.68 -7.91
C TYR A 47 3.30 11.75 -9.18
N THR A 48 2.15 11.11 -9.14
CA THR A 48 1.03 11.40 -10.05
C THR A 48 -0.16 11.86 -9.23
N LEU A 49 -0.71 12.99 -9.61
CA LEU A 49 -1.85 13.62 -8.98
C LEU A 49 -3.12 13.26 -9.75
N GLY A 50 -4.19 12.95 -9.02
CA GLY A 50 -5.46 12.64 -9.66
C GLY A 50 -6.66 12.67 -8.74
N ARG A 51 -7.79 12.25 -9.29
CA ARG A 51 -9.07 12.17 -8.60
C ARG A 51 -9.74 10.82 -8.83
N ILE A 52 -10.29 10.24 -7.77
CA ILE A 52 -11.21 9.08 -7.83
C ILE A 52 -12.49 9.47 -7.08
N GLY A 53 -13.61 9.53 -7.78
CA GLY A 53 -14.86 10.07 -7.26
C GLY A 53 -14.64 11.47 -6.68
N LYS A 54 -14.91 11.64 -5.39
CA LYS A 54 -14.73 12.93 -4.67
C LYS A 54 -13.38 13.07 -3.96
N HIS A 55 -12.48 12.11 -4.14
CA HIS A 55 -11.23 12.03 -3.38
C HIS A 55 -10.05 12.41 -4.27
N PHE A 56 -9.19 13.29 -3.76
CA PHE A 56 -7.92 13.62 -4.41
C PHE A 56 -6.84 12.67 -3.93
N VAL A 57 -6.19 12.01 -4.90
CA VAL A 57 -5.26 10.91 -4.68
C VAL A 57 -3.89 11.30 -5.21
N VAL A 58 -2.86 11.08 -4.41
CA VAL A 58 -1.46 11.14 -4.83
C VAL A 58 -0.92 9.73 -4.94
N ILE A 59 -0.42 9.37 -6.12
CA ILE A 59 0.21 8.07 -6.39
C ILE A 59 1.73 8.24 -6.40
N ALA A 60 2.46 7.35 -5.74
CA ALA A 60 3.91 7.24 -5.82
C ALA A 60 4.33 5.78 -6.03
N CYS A 61 5.50 5.56 -6.64
CA CYS A 61 6.10 4.23 -6.76
C CYS A 61 7.43 4.19 -5.99
N VAL A 62 7.66 3.10 -5.27
CA VAL A 62 8.96 2.78 -4.67
C VAL A 62 9.91 2.40 -5.82
N GLY A 63 10.68 3.37 -6.33
CA GLY A 63 11.37 3.28 -7.62
C GLY A 63 12.44 2.19 -7.76
N GLY A 64 12.03 0.94 -8.02
CA GLY A 64 12.89 -0.18 -8.47
C GLY A 64 13.86 -0.75 -7.43
N GLN A 65 14.11 -0.06 -6.32
CA GLN A 65 14.84 -0.60 -5.18
C GLN A 65 13.86 -1.28 -4.22
N TYR A 66 13.76 -2.61 -4.32
CA TYR A 66 12.96 -3.44 -3.44
C TYR A 66 13.44 -3.30 -1.98
N GLY A 67 12.52 -3.06 -1.05
CA GLY A 67 12.79 -3.08 0.40
C GLY A 67 11.94 -2.10 1.21
N THR A 68 11.74 -2.42 2.48
CA THR A 68 10.94 -1.63 3.45
C THR A 68 11.51 -0.22 3.68
N THR A 69 12.84 -0.06 3.66
CA THR A 69 13.51 1.24 3.80
C THR A 69 13.11 2.23 2.70
N SER A 70 12.93 1.74 1.48
CA SER A 70 12.54 2.56 0.33
C SER A 70 11.07 2.99 0.42
N ALA A 71 10.17 2.08 0.82
CA ALA A 71 8.76 2.39 1.06
C ALA A 71 8.56 3.43 2.19
N THR A 72 9.28 3.29 3.31
CA THR A 72 9.25 4.27 4.41
C THR A 72 9.72 5.65 3.95
N THR A 73 10.74 5.70 3.09
CA THR A 73 11.24 6.96 2.53
C THR A 73 10.19 7.62 1.66
N VAL A 74 9.55 6.86 0.78
CA VAL A 74 8.44 7.34 -0.06
C VAL A 74 7.31 7.89 0.81
N ALA A 75 6.88 7.13 1.82
CA ALA A 75 5.79 7.53 2.71
C ALA A 75 6.11 8.79 3.52
N ASN A 76 7.33 8.91 4.06
CA ASN A 76 7.76 10.09 4.82
C ASN A 76 7.81 11.35 3.94
N ASN A 77 8.37 11.23 2.75
CA ASN A 77 8.40 12.31 1.76
C ASN A 77 7.00 12.74 1.35
N MET A 78 6.12 11.79 1.05
CA MET A 78 4.71 12.06 0.71
C MET A 78 3.99 12.77 1.88
N THR A 79 4.19 12.29 3.10
CA THR A 79 3.61 12.92 4.29
C THR A 79 4.13 14.36 4.47
N ARG A 80 5.40 14.63 4.18
CA ARG A 80 5.97 15.98 4.24
C ARG A 80 5.35 16.89 3.18
N THR A 81 5.35 16.45 1.93
CA THR A 81 4.89 17.21 0.76
C THR A 81 3.39 17.52 0.84
N PHE A 82 2.57 16.58 1.34
CA PHE A 82 1.11 16.71 1.44
C PHE A 82 0.63 16.88 2.90
N SER A 83 1.49 17.40 3.78
CA SER A 83 1.29 17.43 5.25
C SER A 83 0.00 18.10 5.75
N LYS A 84 -0.59 19.01 4.98
CA LYS A 84 -1.79 19.75 5.39
C LYS A 84 -3.08 18.95 5.19
N SER A 85 -3.07 17.95 4.32
CA SER A 85 -4.29 17.38 3.75
C SER A 85 -4.30 15.86 3.69
N LEU A 86 -3.14 15.22 3.65
CA LEU A 86 -3.00 13.77 3.64
C LEU A 86 -3.58 13.17 4.94
N ARG A 87 -4.57 12.30 4.80
CA ARG A 87 -5.27 11.66 5.94
C ARG A 87 -5.06 10.16 6.00
N VAL A 88 -4.88 9.54 4.83
CA VAL A 88 -4.75 8.10 4.68
C VAL A 88 -3.63 7.83 3.69
N GLY A 89 -2.72 6.93 4.05
CA GLY A 89 -1.77 6.33 3.12
C GLY A 89 -2.15 4.88 2.89
N LEU A 90 -2.04 4.39 1.67
CA LEU A 90 -2.30 3.01 1.28
C LEU A 90 -1.07 2.48 0.55
N MET A 91 -0.54 1.34 0.97
CA MET A 91 0.49 0.62 0.21
C MET A 91 -0.15 -0.52 -0.57
N VAL A 92 -0.50 -0.28 -1.83
CA VAL A 92 -1.25 -1.22 -2.67
C VAL A 92 -0.33 -1.80 -3.74
N GLY A 93 -0.32 -3.13 -3.85
CA GLY A 93 0.46 -3.84 -4.85
C GLY A 93 0.02 -5.28 -4.98
N VAL A 94 0.78 -6.07 -5.73
CA VAL A 94 0.56 -7.49 -5.99
C VAL A 94 1.30 -8.30 -4.92
N GLY A 95 0.55 -9.10 -4.16
CA GLY A 95 1.11 -10.03 -3.17
C GLY A 95 1.08 -11.50 -3.61
N ALA A 96 1.89 -12.33 -2.94
CA ALA A 96 1.75 -13.79 -2.97
C ALA A 96 1.11 -14.28 -1.66
N ALA A 97 0.36 -15.38 -1.73
CA ALA A 97 -0.28 -15.99 -0.57
C ALA A 97 -0.11 -17.51 -0.58
N ILE A 98 -0.16 -18.11 0.61
CA ILE A 98 -0.10 -19.56 0.81
C ILE A 98 -1.48 -20.01 1.31
N PRO A 99 -2.27 -20.73 0.48
CA PRO A 99 -3.58 -21.23 0.89
C PRO A 99 -3.44 -22.27 2.02
N THR A 100 -4.41 -22.30 2.92
CA THR A 100 -4.52 -23.34 3.96
C THR A 100 -5.91 -23.97 3.91
N THR A 101 -6.13 -25.06 4.65
CA THR A 101 -7.47 -25.68 4.75
C THR A 101 -8.50 -24.78 5.43
N ILE A 102 -8.05 -23.76 6.18
CA ILE A 102 -8.91 -22.81 6.90
C ILE A 102 -9.07 -21.51 6.09
N ASN A 103 -8.03 -21.12 5.33
CA ASN A 103 -8.02 -19.92 4.50
C ASN A 103 -7.81 -20.32 3.03
N ASP A 104 -8.90 -20.47 2.29
CA ASP A 104 -8.91 -20.74 0.85
C ASP A 104 -8.64 -19.45 0.06
N ILE A 105 -7.36 -19.05 0.01
CA ILE A 105 -6.91 -17.86 -0.72
C ILE A 105 -6.65 -18.26 -2.17
N ARG A 106 -7.20 -17.49 -3.11
CA ARG A 106 -7.13 -17.77 -4.55
C ARG A 106 -6.56 -16.59 -5.31
N LEU A 107 -6.04 -16.87 -6.51
CA LEU A 107 -5.60 -15.82 -7.41
C LEU A 107 -6.78 -14.91 -7.76
N GLY A 108 -6.57 -13.61 -7.63
CA GLY A 108 -7.61 -12.60 -7.82
C GLY A 108 -8.28 -12.14 -6.53
N ASP A 109 -8.05 -12.81 -5.41
CA ASP A 109 -8.54 -12.32 -4.11
C ASP A 109 -7.87 -10.99 -3.75
N ILE A 110 -8.68 -10.09 -3.21
CA ILE A 110 -8.24 -8.83 -2.60
C ILE A 110 -8.08 -9.09 -1.11
N VAL A 111 -6.87 -8.85 -0.61
CA VAL A 111 -6.57 -8.95 0.81
C VAL A 111 -6.56 -7.54 1.40
N VAL A 112 -6.95 -7.40 2.65
CA VAL A 112 -6.80 -6.16 3.41
C VAL A 112 -6.20 -6.56 4.73
N SER A 113 -5.10 -5.91 5.13
CA SER A 113 -4.50 -6.21 6.43
C SER A 113 -5.47 -5.76 7.53
N TYR A 114 -5.61 -6.59 8.56
CA TYR A 114 -6.50 -6.30 9.68
C TYR A 114 -5.75 -6.41 11.00
N PRO A 115 -5.67 -5.32 11.79
CA PRO A 115 -4.99 -5.36 13.08
C PRO A 115 -5.72 -6.30 14.04
N THR A 116 -4.98 -7.22 14.66
CA THR A 116 -5.54 -8.20 15.60
C THR A 116 -4.68 -8.22 16.86
N GLY A 117 -5.28 -7.92 18.01
CA GLY A 117 -4.55 -7.81 19.28
C GLY A 117 -3.45 -6.75 19.21
N THR A 118 -2.20 -7.15 19.42
CA THR A 118 -1.00 -6.28 19.34
C THR A 118 -0.36 -6.24 17.95
N CYS A 119 -0.83 -7.04 16.99
CA CYS A 119 -0.31 -7.06 15.62
C CYS A 119 -1.04 -6.02 14.76
N GLY A 120 -0.30 -5.09 14.15
CA GLY A 120 -0.84 -4.06 13.25
C GLY A 120 -1.31 -4.57 11.88
N GLY A 121 -1.61 -5.86 11.71
CA GLY A 121 -2.06 -6.45 10.46
C GLY A 121 -0.93 -6.86 9.49
N VAL A 122 0.28 -6.33 9.64
CA VAL A 122 1.47 -6.69 8.85
C VAL A 122 2.60 -7.14 9.77
N VAL A 123 3.22 -8.29 9.44
CA VAL A 123 4.34 -8.84 10.19
C VAL A 123 5.54 -9.01 9.26
N GLN A 124 6.63 -8.33 9.59
CA GLN A 124 7.90 -8.46 8.88
C GLN A 124 8.59 -9.78 9.28
N TYR A 125 8.75 -10.69 8.32
CA TYR A 125 9.24 -12.06 8.56
C TYR A 125 10.78 -12.19 8.48
N ASP A 126 11.47 -11.23 7.86
CA ASP A 126 12.93 -11.21 7.66
C ASP A 126 13.72 -10.54 8.81
N MET A 127 13.03 -9.99 9.82
CA MET A 127 13.64 -9.41 11.02
C MET A 127 13.76 -10.44 12.16
N GLY A 128 14.67 -11.41 12.00
CA GLY A 128 15.07 -12.33 13.05
C GLY A 128 16.56 -12.19 13.39
N LYS A 129 16.90 -11.94 14.66
CA LYS A 129 18.26 -12.17 15.17
C LYS A 129 18.37 -13.61 15.63
N ILE A 130 19.35 -14.36 15.13
CA ILE A 130 19.69 -15.66 15.71
C ILE A 130 20.46 -15.38 17.01
N GLY A 131 19.85 -15.69 18.16
CA GLY A 131 20.52 -15.63 19.46
C GLY A 131 21.50 -16.78 19.67
N GLU A 132 22.36 -16.68 20.68
CA GLU A 132 23.21 -17.81 21.09
C GLU A 132 22.34 -19.04 21.40
N GLY A 133 22.57 -20.14 20.67
CA GLY A 133 21.74 -21.35 20.74
C GLY A 133 20.82 -21.60 19.55
N GLY A 134 20.90 -20.81 18.46
CA GLY A 134 20.21 -21.09 17.20
C GLY A 134 18.72 -20.73 17.18
N LYS A 135 18.23 -20.02 18.19
CA LYS A 135 16.84 -19.54 18.25
C LYS A 135 16.70 -18.19 17.56
N LEU A 136 15.75 -18.10 16.63
CA LEU A 136 15.33 -16.85 16.00
C LEU A 136 14.57 -15.99 17.03
N HIS A 137 15.22 -14.93 17.49
CA HIS A 137 14.62 -13.85 18.27
C HIS A 137 14.19 -12.73 17.32
N ARG A 138 12.88 -12.53 17.18
CA ARG A 138 12.33 -11.37 16.46
C ARG A 138 12.72 -10.09 17.20
N THR A 139 13.52 -9.22 16.58
CA THR A 139 13.81 -7.89 17.12
C THR A 139 12.91 -6.86 16.44
N GLY A 140 11.76 -6.58 17.05
CA GLY A 140 10.81 -5.56 16.58
C GLY A 140 9.36 -5.82 17.05
N GLN A 141 8.88 -4.93 17.93
CA GLN A 141 7.54 -4.78 18.52
C GLN A 141 6.89 -6.02 19.20
N SER A 142 7.08 -6.03 20.54
CA SER A 142 6.32 -6.57 21.69
C SER A 142 5.57 -7.91 21.56
N ASP A 143 6.32 -8.95 21.89
CA ASP A 143 6.07 -10.14 22.72
C ASP A 143 4.73 -10.88 22.77
N GLU A 144 4.94 -12.19 22.62
CA GLU A 144 4.15 -13.38 22.98
C GLU A 144 2.93 -13.72 22.13
N ILE A 145 3.19 -14.52 21.08
CA ILE A 145 2.20 -15.47 20.58
C ILE A 145 2.80 -16.88 20.66
N ARG A 146 2.15 -17.71 21.46
CA ARG A 146 2.35 -19.16 21.54
C ARG A 146 2.18 -19.77 20.15
N GLU A 147 3.22 -20.49 19.73
CA GLU A 147 3.28 -21.44 18.62
C GLU A 147 1.97 -21.66 17.85
N HIS A 148 1.63 -20.82 16.87
CA HIS A 148 0.87 -21.25 15.70
C HIS A 148 1.38 -20.48 14.48
N SER A 149 2.02 -21.24 13.60
CA SER A 149 2.66 -20.84 12.38
C SER A 149 1.75 -20.02 11.46
N GLY A 150 2.27 -18.88 10.98
CA GLY A 150 1.98 -18.23 9.70
C GLY A 150 0.53 -18.06 9.28
N ILE A 151 -0.14 -16.99 9.73
CA ILE A 151 -1.39 -16.51 9.10
C ILE A 151 -1.46 -14.97 9.18
N LEU A 152 -1.41 -14.31 8.02
CA LEU A 152 -1.97 -12.96 7.84
C LEU A 152 -3.49 -13.08 8.05
N ALA A 153 -4.07 -12.25 8.93
CA ALA A 153 -5.52 -12.19 9.06
C ALA A 153 -6.09 -11.52 7.80
N ILE A 154 -6.79 -12.30 6.98
CA ILE A 154 -7.35 -11.89 5.69
C ILE A 154 -8.87 -11.86 5.81
N GLN A 155 -9.49 -10.73 5.47
CA GLN A 155 -10.91 -10.67 5.15
C GLN A 155 -11.05 -10.29 3.67
N ALA A 156 -11.53 -11.23 2.86
CA ALA A 156 -11.84 -10.99 1.45
C ALA A 156 -13.24 -10.38 1.32
N TRP A 157 -13.36 -9.26 0.59
CA TRP A 157 -14.63 -8.60 0.31
C TRP A 157 -14.91 -8.60 -1.19
N ASN A 158 -16.15 -8.94 -1.58
CA ASN A 158 -16.68 -8.74 -2.92
C ASN A 158 -17.48 -7.42 -2.96
N MET A 159 -17.01 -6.42 -3.71
CA MET A 159 -17.79 -5.20 -3.99
C MET A 159 -17.84 -4.89 -5.48
N ILE A 160 -19.06 -4.90 -6.02
CA ILE A 160 -19.42 -4.36 -7.34
C ILE A 160 -20.10 -3.01 -7.08
N GLY A 161 -19.49 -1.90 -7.53
CA GLY A 161 -20.02 -0.55 -7.35
C GLY A 161 -19.55 0.42 -8.44
N SER A 162 -20.47 1.25 -8.92
CA SER A 162 -20.52 1.97 -10.21
C SER A 162 -19.51 3.12 -10.44
N SER A 163 -18.23 2.92 -10.17
CA SER A 163 -17.12 3.81 -10.58
C SER A 163 -16.19 3.11 -11.59
N LYS A 164 -15.23 3.81 -12.21
CA LYS A 164 -14.18 3.17 -13.03
C LYS A 164 -13.41 2.07 -12.26
N LEU A 165 -13.47 2.07 -10.92
CA LEU A 165 -13.01 0.95 -10.08
C LEU A 165 -13.66 -0.38 -10.49
N SER A 166 -14.98 -0.40 -10.73
CA SER A 166 -15.68 -1.62 -11.19
C SER A 166 -15.27 -2.08 -12.58
N THR A 167 -14.93 -1.15 -13.47
CA THR A 167 -14.50 -1.47 -14.84
C THR A 167 -13.05 -1.98 -14.87
N ASN A 168 -12.17 -1.45 -14.02
CA ASN A 168 -10.75 -1.77 -14.00
C ASN A 168 -10.35 -2.86 -12.98
N ILE A 169 -11.26 -3.29 -12.09
CA ILE A 169 -11.06 -4.46 -11.21
C ILE A 169 -10.71 -5.72 -12.01
N LEU A 170 -11.26 -5.86 -13.23
CA LEU A 170 -10.92 -6.98 -14.13
C LEU A 170 -9.46 -6.96 -14.63
N ARG A 171 -8.77 -5.83 -14.53
CA ARG A 171 -7.35 -5.67 -14.91
C ARG A 171 -6.39 -5.81 -13.73
N LEU A 172 -6.90 -5.72 -12.50
CA LEU A 172 -6.13 -5.84 -11.26
C LEU A 172 -6.51 -7.13 -10.53
N GLN A 173 -6.20 -8.26 -11.15
CA GLN A 173 -6.13 -9.51 -10.41
C GLN A 173 -4.80 -9.49 -9.67
N THR A 174 -4.79 -9.17 -8.37
CA THR A 174 -3.94 -9.79 -7.31
C THR A 174 -3.91 -8.93 -6.03
N ALA A 175 -4.16 -9.62 -4.90
CA ALA A 175 -3.86 -9.33 -3.50
C ALA A 175 -3.36 -7.92 -3.15
N VAL A 176 -4.30 -7.03 -2.83
CA VAL A 176 -4.05 -5.76 -2.15
C VAL A 176 -3.37 -6.03 -0.79
N MET A 177 -2.33 -5.27 -0.47
CA MET A 177 -1.95 -5.02 0.92
C MET A 177 -2.51 -3.63 1.22
N ALA A 178 -2.98 -3.38 2.44
CA ALA A 178 -3.26 -2.03 2.91
C ALA A 178 -2.53 -1.92 4.24
N VAL A 179 -1.65 -0.95 4.38
CA VAL A 179 -0.99 -0.59 5.65
C VAL A 179 -1.73 0.62 6.20
#